data_AF-A0A0W0ZC89-F1
#
_entry.id   AF-A0A0W0ZC89-F1
#
_cell.length_a   1.000
_cell.length_b   1.000
_cell.length_c   1.000
_cell.angle_alpha   90.00
_cell.angle_beta   90.00
_cell.angle_gamma   90.00
#
_symmetry.space_group_name_H-M   'P 1'
#
loop_
_entity.id
_entity.type
_entity.pdbx_description
1 polymer ?
#
loop_
_entity_poly.entity_id
_entity_poly.type
_entity_poly.pdbx_seq_one_letter_code
_entity_poly.pdbx_strand_id
1 'polypeptide(L)'
;MAAVYFDKNFNIRISLFAKSPKTRRSERGTCNAKTRKSTLCQAPPVWDNFSDAAVNGRCKLHGGLSTGPKTEAGRQAIRESNRRRKK
;
A
#
# COMPACT_ATOMS: atom_id res chain seq x y z
N MET A 1 16.59 -19.92 7.33
CA MET A 1 15.86 -20.02 6.04
C MET A 1 16.46 -19.01 5.08
N ALA A 2 16.77 -19.39 3.85
CA ALA A 2 17.37 -18.52 2.85
C ALA A 2 16.57 -18.62 1.55
N ALA A 3 16.31 -17.48 0.92
CA ALA A 3 15.62 -17.41 -0.38
C ALA A 3 16.63 -16.99 -1.45
N VAL A 4 16.80 -17.84 -2.46
CA VAL A 4 17.60 -17.53 -3.66
C VAL A 4 16.65 -17.15 -4.78
N TYR A 5 16.91 -16.04 -5.46
CA TYR A 5 16.02 -15.51 -6.50
C TYR A 5 16.79 -14.71 -7.55
N PHE A 6 16.21 -14.60 -8.75
CA PHE A 6 16.72 -13.76 -9.82
C PHE A 6 16.15 -12.35 -9.69
N ASP A 7 16.98 -11.34 -9.91
CA ASP A 7 16.51 -9.96 -10.04
C ASP A 7 16.04 -9.63 -11.47
N LYS A 8 15.55 -8.41 -11.66
CA LYS A 8 15.08 -7.91 -12.97
C LYS A 8 16.17 -7.85 -14.05
N ASN A 9 17.44 -7.95 -13.64
CA ASN A 9 18.62 -7.93 -14.48
C ASN A 9 19.26 -9.32 -14.56
N PHE A 10 18.52 -10.38 -14.21
CA PHE A 10 18.96 -11.79 -14.21
C PHE A 10 20.14 -12.11 -13.28
N ASN A 11 20.44 -11.26 -12.29
CA ASN A 11 21.44 -11.55 -11.27
C ASN A 11 20.87 -12.45 -10.18
N ILE A 12 21.68 -13.39 -9.70
CA ILE A 12 21.34 -14.25 -8.57
C ILE A 12 21.54 -13.46 -7.26
N ARG A 13 20.48 -13.37 -6.45
CA ARG A 13 20.52 -12.77 -5.11
C ARG A 13 20.07 -13.76 -4.05
N ILE A 14 20.60 -13.58 -2.84
CA ILE A 14 20.31 -14.41 -1.67
C ILE A 14 19.79 -13.50 -0.56
N SER A 15 18.60 -13.79 -0.03
CA SER A 15 18.05 -13.17 1.18
C SER A 15 18.18 -14.14 2.34
N LEU A 16 19.01 -13.79 3.32
CA LEU A 16 19.15 -14.55 4.55
C LEU A 16 17.97 -14.26 5.49
N PHE A 17 17.56 -15.26 6.25
CA PHE A 17 16.48 -15.19 7.24
C PHE A 17 15.08 -14.84 6.68
N ALA A 18 14.88 -15.00 5.36
CA ALA A 18 13.60 -14.74 4.70
C ALA A 18 13.12 -15.97 3.91
N LYS A 19 11.80 -16.12 3.78
CA LYS A 19 11.17 -17.15 2.92
C LYS A 19 11.12 -16.72 1.45
N SER A 20 10.97 -15.43 1.21
CA SER A 20 10.83 -14.82 -0.12
C SER A 20 11.49 -13.44 -0.14
N PRO A 21 11.93 -12.96 -1.31
CA PRO A 21 12.46 -11.61 -1.43
C PRO A 21 11.38 -10.56 -1.18
N LYS A 22 11.73 -9.50 -0.45
CA LYS A 22 10.90 -8.30 -0.30
C LYS A 22 11.02 -7.43 -1.55
N THR A 23 9.90 -6.82 -1.93
CA THR A 23 9.82 -5.87 -3.04
C THR A 23 10.63 -4.61 -2.70
N ARG A 24 11.56 -4.27 -3.60
CA ARG A 24 12.43 -3.10 -3.42
C ARG A 24 11.62 -1.82 -3.46
N ARG A 25 12.03 -0.81 -2.70
CA ARG A 25 11.30 0.47 -2.63
C ARG A 25 11.16 1.16 -3.99
N SER A 26 12.15 1.03 -4.87
CA SER A 26 12.12 1.56 -6.24
C SER A 26 11.16 0.80 -7.17
N GLU A 27 10.78 -0.41 -6.79
CA GLU A 27 9.88 -1.26 -7.57
C GLU A 27 8.44 -1.18 -7.06
N ARG A 28 8.22 -0.56 -5.90
CA ARG A 28 6.89 -0.21 -5.41
C ARG A 28 6.33 0.84 -6.37
N GLY A 29 5.11 0.60 -6.85
CA GLY A 29 4.43 1.52 -7.77
C GLY A 29 4.12 2.89 -7.14
N THR A 30 3.33 3.70 -7.84
CA THR A 30 2.91 5.02 -7.37
C THR A 30 1.46 5.00 -6.86
N CYS A 31 1.03 6.11 -6.26
CA CYS A 31 -0.31 6.28 -5.76
C CYS A 31 -1.35 6.38 -6.89
N ASN A 32 -2.41 5.57 -6.80
CA ASN A 32 -3.50 5.49 -7.79
C ASN A 32 -4.49 6.68 -7.76
N ALA A 33 -4.15 7.79 -7.12
CA ALA A 33 -5.01 8.97 -7.00
C ALA A 33 -4.61 10.05 -8.01
N LYS A 34 -5.58 10.85 -8.46
CA LYS A 34 -5.32 12.07 -9.23
C LYS A 34 -5.14 13.26 -8.31
N THR A 35 -4.20 14.14 -8.64
CA THR A 35 -3.99 15.41 -7.94
C THR A 35 -5.09 16.42 -8.30
N ARG A 36 -5.11 17.58 -7.63
CA ARG A 36 -6.01 18.69 -7.99
C ARG A 36 -5.85 19.18 -9.44
N LYS A 37 -4.68 18.94 -10.06
CA LYS A 37 -4.41 19.27 -11.48
C LYS A 37 -4.77 18.13 -12.44
N SER A 38 -5.53 17.12 -11.97
CA SER A 38 -5.92 15.93 -12.74
C SER A 38 -4.78 15.02 -13.21
N THR A 39 -3.54 15.26 -12.77
CA THR A 39 -2.37 14.40 -13.03
C THR A 39 -2.29 13.25 -12.03
N LEU A 40 -1.63 12.13 -12.39
CA LEU A 40 -1.39 11.01 -11.48
C LEU A 40 -0.44 11.40 -10.34
N CYS A 41 -0.76 10.97 -9.12
CA CYS A 41 0.09 11.19 -7.96
C CYS A 41 1.37 10.35 -8.05
N GLN A 42 2.53 11.00 -7.95
CA GLN A 42 3.84 10.34 -8.00
C GLN A 42 4.33 9.82 -6.65
N ALA A 43 3.61 10.12 -5.56
CA ALA A 43 4.00 9.67 -4.23
C ALA A 43 3.85 8.14 -4.11
N PRO A 44 4.72 7.46 -3.34
CA PRO A 44 4.60 6.02 -3.12
C PRO A 44 3.32 5.71 -2.31
N PRO A 45 2.68 4.55 -2.56
CA PRO A 45 1.56 4.11 -1.75
C PRO A 45 2.03 3.76 -0.33
N VAL A 46 1.10 3.74 0.61
CA VAL A 46 1.35 3.17 1.93
C VAL A 46 1.62 1.67 1.76
N TRP A 47 2.78 1.22 2.24
CA TRP A 47 3.26 -0.15 2.10
C TRP A 47 3.15 -0.89 3.43
N ASP A 48 2.56 -2.08 3.41
CA ASP A 48 2.66 -2.99 4.53
C ASP A 48 3.93 -3.84 4.38
N ASN A 49 4.86 -3.65 5.32
CA ASN A 49 6.10 -4.41 5.32
C ASN A 49 5.89 -5.87 5.70
N PHE A 50 4.77 -6.27 6.31
CA PHE A 50 4.54 -7.68 6.64
C PHE A 50 4.06 -8.46 5.41
N SER A 51 2.92 -8.06 4.83
CA SER A 51 2.37 -8.67 3.61
C SER A 51 3.14 -8.33 2.34
N ASP A 52 4.07 -7.37 2.40
CA ASP A 52 4.84 -6.86 1.26
C ASP A 52 3.95 -6.40 0.10
N ALA A 53 2.91 -5.64 0.43
CA ALA A 53 1.94 -5.12 -0.51
C ALA A 53 1.51 -3.69 -0.17
N ALA A 54 0.95 -2.99 -1.15
CA ALA A 54 0.30 -1.71 -0.90
C ALA A 54 -1.00 -1.92 -0.13
N VAL A 55 -1.24 -1.16 0.94
CA VAL A 55 -2.43 -1.30 1.80
C VAL A 55 -3.73 -1.10 1.01
N ASN A 56 -3.78 -0.04 0.19
CA ASN A 56 -4.93 0.26 -0.67
C ASN A 56 -4.53 0.95 -1.99
N GLY A 57 -3.23 0.97 -2.31
CA GLY A 57 -2.68 1.60 -3.52
C GLY A 57 -2.64 3.13 -3.49
N ARG A 58 -2.92 3.80 -2.37
CA ARG A 58 -2.84 5.26 -2.23
C ARG A 58 -1.73 5.69 -1.27
N CYS A 59 -1.19 6.90 -1.45
CA CYS A 59 -0.19 7.48 -0.56
C CYS A 59 -0.85 8.01 0.72
N LYS A 60 -0.04 8.30 1.75
CA LYS A 60 -0.50 8.87 3.02
C LYS A 60 -1.39 10.11 2.85
N LEU A 61 -1.09 10.96 1.86
CA LEU A 61 -1.83 12.20 1.60
C LEU A 61 -3.16 11.99 0.87
N HIS A 62 -3.30 10.91 0.10
CA HIS A 62 -4.51 10.60 -0.66
C HIS A 62 -5.32 9.46 -0.03
N GLY A 63 -5.24 9.30 1.30
CA GLY A 63 -6.03 8.31 2.05
C GLY A 63 -5.43 6.91 2.09
N GLY A 64 -4.12 6.77 1.89
CA GLY A 64 -3.40 5.49 1.99
C GLY A 64 -3.49 4.83 3.37
N LEU A 65 -3.71 5.63 4.42
CA LEU A 65 -3.93 5.16 5.80
C LEU A 65 -5.42 4.93 6.12
N SER A 66 -6.33 5.24 5.20
CA SER A 66 -7.75 5.09 5.44
C SER A 66 -8.17 3.62 5.32
N THR A 67 -8.82 3.12 6.37
CA THR A 67 -9.65 1.92 6.33
C THR A 67 -10.90 2.26 5.52
N GLY A 68 -10.79 2.16 4.19
CA GLY A 68 -11.88 2.54 3.28
C GLY A 68 -13.16 1.70 3.48
N PRO A 69 -14.25 2.02 2.76
CA PRO A 69 -15.56 1.36 2.89
C PRO A 69 -15.57 -0.14 2.49
N LYS A 70 -14.44 -0.64 1.97
CA LYS A 70 -14.23 -2.06 1.66
C LYS A 70 -13.96 -2.91 2.90
N THR A 71 -13.52 -2.29 3.99
CA THR A 71 -13.23 -2.95 5.28
C THR A 71 -14.38 -2.76 6.25
N GLU A 72 -14.61 -3.71 7.15
CA GLU A 72 -15.69 -3.58 8.14
C GLU A 72 -15.43 -2.42 9.12
N ALA A 73 -14.18 -2.25 9.56
CA ALA A 73 -13.77 -1.10 10.38
C ALA A 73 -14.09 0.24 9.69
N GLY A 74 -13.83 0.33 8.39
CA GLY A 74 -14.17 1.51 7.58
C GLY A 74 -15.67 1.76 7.51
N ARG A 75 -16.48 0.72 7.31
CA ARG A 75 -17.94 0.83 7.30
C ARG A 75 -18.48 1.25 8.67
N GLN A 76 -17.94 0.72 9.76
CA GLN A 76 -18.32 1.11 11.11
C GLN A 76 -17.99 2.58 11.40
N ALA A 77 -16.79 3.04 11.04
CA ALA A 77 -16.42 4.46 11.17
C ALA A 77 -17.37 5.39 10.38
N ILE A 78 -17.75 4.99 9.17
CA ILE A 78 -18.75 5.72 8.37
C ILE A 78 -20.13 5.71 9.05
N ARG A 79 -20.61 4.55 9.51
CA ARG A 79 -21.90 4.43 10.22
C ARG A 79 -21.93 5.31 11.46
N GLU A 80 -20.87 5.31 12.26
CA GLU A 80 -20.75 6.12 13.47
C GLU A 80 -20.73 7.62 13.13
N SER A 81 -19.92 8.04 12.15
CA SER A 81 -19.93 9.42 11.66
C SER A 81 -21.32 9.85 11.20
N ASN A 82 -22.05 9.00 10.48
CA ASN A 82 -23.41 9.30 10.03
C ASN A 82 -24.39 9.41 11.20
N ARG A 83 -24.29 8.53 12.21
CA ARG A 83 -25.09 8.62 13.44
C ARG A 83 -24.87 9.94 14.16
N ARG A 84 -23.61 10.39 14.30
CA ARG A 84 -23.28 11.68 14.95
C ARG A 84 -23.83 12.90 14.20
N ARG A 85 -24.00 12.81 12.88
CA ARG A 85 -24.53 13.90 12.04
C ARG A 85 -26.05 13.94 11.99
N LYS A 86 -26.70 12.81 12.24
CA LYS A 86 -28.16 12.71 12.23
C LYS A 86 -28.66 13.39 13.51
N LYS A 87 -29.12 14.64 13.37
CA LYS A 87 -29.91 15.34 14.39
C LYS A 87 -31.15 14.53 14.72
#